data_AF-A0A956C0Q7-F1
#
_entry.id   AF-A0A956C0Q7-F1
#
_cell.length_a   1.000
_cell.length_b   1.000
_cell.length_c   1.000
_cell.angle_alpha   90.00
_cell.angle_beta   90.00
_cell.angle_gamma   90.00
#
_symmetry.space_group_name_H-M   'P 1'
#
loop_
_entity.id
_entity.type
_entity.pdbx_description
1 polymer ?
#
loop_
_entity_poly.entity_id
_entity_poly.type
_entity_poly.pdbx_seq_one_letter_code
_entity_poly.pdbx_strand_id
1 'polypeptide(L)'
;MGHVLVGTVACGQIACLLELLGAPLTPTIVLGAEAVLVPAFALLAAREPREARAWALGGFVMWSIWGALYFGAAAVTQPPNARTFDDAILERLPLVPAFASVYVGVHTFSMIPYCFVPHEKLRRYALGNLLILLLSAIVWVTLPVRLDRPPFAADTPGFGAWVLRLVYAGDPTTNCFPSAHCSVATYAAIGMRAAPRPFFVWSVVSAVAICVSTVLTRQHYVADVLGGAVIASLLAWATRESPRGAT
;
A
#
# COMPACT_ATOMS: atom_id res chain seq x y z
N MET A 1 5.17 7.98 16.70
CA MET A 1 4.82 8.10 15.29
C MET A 1 4.26 6.80 14.76
N GLY A 2 4.87 5.64 15.04
CA GLY A 2 4.38 4.34 14.56
C GLY A 2 2.91 4.08 14.93
N HIS A 3 2.51 4.36 16.16
CA HIS A 3 1.11 4.23 16.62
C HIS A 3 0.13 5.15 15.87
N VAL A 4 0.57 6.35 15.45
CA VAL A 4 -0.24 7.28 14.66
C VAL A 4 -0.52 6.69 13.29
N LEU A 5 0.54 6.23 12.64
CA LEU A 5 0.46 5.63 11.31
C LEU A 5 -0.42 4.37 11.33
N VAL A 6 -0.30 3.53 12.36
CA VAL A 6 -1.19 2.38 12.60
C VAL A 6 -2.64 2.85 12.76
N GLY A 7 -2.88 3.87 13.58
CA GLY A 7 -4.20 4.45 13.79
C GLY A 7 -4.84 4.97 12.50
N THR A 8 -4.08 5.68 11.67
CA THR A 8 -4.55 6.17 10.36
C THR A 8 -4.96 5.02 9.43
N VAL A 9 -4.12 3.98 9.30
CA VAL A 9 -4.45 2.81 8.47
C VAL A 9 -5.69 2.09 9.01
N ALA A 10 -5.79 1.93 10.33
CA ALA A 10 -6.94 1.30 10.97
C ALA A 10 -8.24 2.11 10.75
N CYS A 11 -8.20 3.44 10.74
CA CYS A 11 -9.37 4.28 10.46
C CYS A 11 -9.94 4.01 9.06
N GLY A 12 -9.08 3.96 8.04
CA GLY A 12 -9.50 3.63 6.67
C GLY A 12 -10.10 2.22 6.56
N GLN A 13 -9.55 1.24 7.28
CA GLN A 13 -10.08 -0.13 7.35
C GLN A 13 -11.43 -0.20 8.06
N ILE A 14 -11.59 0.53 9.17
CA ILE A 14 -12.86 0.63 9.90
C ILE A 14 -13.92 1.30 9.04
N ALA A 15 -13.57 2.38 8.33
CA ALA A 15 -14.50 3.04 7.39
C ALA A 15 -15.00 2.06 6.32
N CYS A 16 -14.10 1.27 5.72
CA CYS A 16 -14.49 0.23 4.77
C CYS A 16 -15.46 -0.78 5.39
N LEU A 17 -15.16 -1.30 6.59
CA LEU A 17 -16.02 -2.29 7.26
C LEU A 17 -17.40 -1.71 7.60
N LEU A 18 -17.46 -0.50 8.13
CA LEU A 18 -18.71 0.17 8.45
C LEU A 18 -19.56 0.42 7.19
N GLU A 19 -18.96 0.84 6.08
CA GLU A 19 -19.67 1.03 4.82
C GLU A 19 -20.22 -0.31 4.28
N LEU A 20 -19.44 -1.40 4.37
CA LEU A 20 -19.90 -2.75 4.02
C LEU A 20 -21.06 -3.24 4.91
N LEU A 21 -21.15 -2.75 6.14
CA LEU A 21 -22.26 -3.02 7.07
C LEU A 21 -23.46 -2.07 6.88
N GLY A 22 -23.42 -1.20 5.87
CA GLY A 22 -24.52 -0.28 5.54
C GLY A 22 -24.50 1.05 6.30
N ALA A 23 -23.40 1.40 6.96
CA ALA A 23 -23.27 2.71 7.59
C ALA A 23 -23.22 3.83 6.53
N PRO A 24 -23.97 4.93 6.69
CA PRO A 24 -24.02 6.03 5.72
C PRO A 24 -22.80 6.95 5.87
N LEU A 25 -21.61 6.44 5.56
CA LEU A 25 -20.36 7.20 5.65
C LEU A 25 -20.24 8.19 4.50
N THR A 26 -20.10 9.47 4.84
CA THR A 26 -19.77 10.54 3.89
C THR A 26 -18.30 10.96 4.06
N PRO A 27 -17.68 11.58 3.04
CA PRO A 27 -16.34 12.14 3.18
C PRO A 27 -16.21 13.09 4.36
N THR A 28 -17.21 13.93 4.62
CA THR A 28 -17.22 14.85 5.76
C THR A 28 -17.14 14.12 7.10
N ILE A 29 -17.87 13.02 7.28
CA ILE A 29 -17.87 12.23 8.52
C ILE A 29 -16.48 11.61 8.73
N VAL A 30 -15.94 10.94 7.71
CA VAL A 30 -14.68 10.21 7.84
C VAL A 30 -13.51 11.17 8.02
N LEU A 31 -13.41 12.21 7.18
CA LEU A 31 -12.35 13.22 7.29
C LEU A 31 -12.45 14.02 8.60
N GLY A 32 -13.67 14.29 9.08
CA GLY A 32 -13.89 14.91 10.39
C GLY A 32 -13.40 14.03 11.54
N ALA A 33 -13.67 12.72 11.49
CA ALA A 33 -13.16 11.76 12.46
C ALA A 33 -11.62 11.66 12.41
N GLU A 34 -11.02 11.59 11.22
CA GLU A 34 -9.57 11.57 11.05
C GLU A 34 -8.90 12.85 11.56
N ALA A 35 -9.51 14.02 11.33
CA ALA A 35 -9.01 15.31 11.80
C ALA A 35 -8.97 15.41 13.33
N VAL A 36 -9.74 14.59 14.05
CA VAL A 36 -9.69 14.51 15.53
C VAL A 36 -8.77 13.38 15.98
N LEU A 37 -8.89 12.20 15.38
CA LEU A 37 -8.19 11.00 15.79
C LEU A 37 -6.69 11.09 15.50
N VAL A 38 -6.29 11.57 14.32
CA VAL A 38 -4.86 11.65 13.92
C VAL A 38 -4.06 12.57 14.86
N PRO A 39 -4.53 13.80 15.19
CA PRO A 39 -3.86 14.62 16.20
C PRO A 39 -3.87 14.00 17.61
N ALA A 40 -4.96 13.33 18.02
CA ALA A 40 -5.02 12.64 19.30
C ALA A 40 -3.97 11.51 19.40
N PHE A 41 -3.82 10.71 18.35
CA PHE A 41 -2.74 9.73 18.27
C PHE A 41 -1.36 10.41 18.23
N ALA A 42 -1.22 11.55 17.55
CA ALA A 42 0.04 12.31 17.51
C ALA A 42 0.47 12.81 18.89
N LEU A 43 -0.48 13.21 19.75
CA LEU A 43 -0.22 13.57 21.14
C LEU A 43 0.24 12.36 21.97
N LEU A 44 -0.31 11.16 21.73
CA LEU A 44 0.16 9.92 22.36
C LEU A 44 1.59 9.55 21.89
N ALA A 45 1.89 9.81 20.61
CA ALA A 45 3.20 9.61 20.00
C ALA A 45 4.24 10.68 20.35
N ALA A 46 3.86 11.81 20.96
CA ALA A 46 4.77 12.89 21.33
C ALA A 46 5.79 12.47 22.41
N ARG A 47 5.56 11.33 23.06
CA ARG A 47 6.46 10.71 24.04
C ARG A 47 7.50 9.76 23.41
N GLU A 48 7.48 9.56 22.09
CA GLU A 48 8.44 8.67 21.45
C GLU A 48 9.84 9.31 21.30
N PRO A 49 10.92 8.49 21.37
CA PRO A 49 12.29 8.98 21.24
C PRO A 49 12.54 9.71 19.91
N ARG A 50 13.49 10.66 19.89
CA ARG A 50 13.89 11.42 18.67
C ARG A 50 14.20 10.53 17.47
N GLU A 51 14.71 9.32 17.71
CA GLU A 51 14.97 8.31 16.69
C GLU A 51 13.70 7.94 15.90
N ALA A 52 12.54 7.80 16.56
CA ALA A 52 11.27 7.49 15.90
C ALA A 52 10.83 8.56 14.89
N ARG A 53 11.26 9.83 15.07
CA ARG A 53 11.00 10.93 14.13
C ARG A 53 11.93 10.88 12.91
N ALA A 54 13.21 10.54 13.12
CA ALA A 54 14.16 10.33 12.02
C ALA A 54 13.75 9.16 11.11
N TRP A 55 13.05 8.16 11.67
CA TRP A 55 12.56 7.02 10.92
C TRP A 55 11.30 7.29 10.10
N ALA A 56 10.42 8.17 10.56
CA ALA A 56 9.29 8.65 9.76
C ALA A 56 9.77 9.41 8.51
N LEU A 57 10.88 10.14 8.62
CA LEU A 57 11.55 10.76 7.47
C LEU A 57 12.04 9.71 6.47
N GLY A 58 12.60 8.58 6.93
CA GLY A 58 13.00 7.47 6.05
C GLY A 58 11.82 6.87 5.27
N GLY A 59 10.68 6.66 5.92
CA GLY A 59 9.44 6.23 5.25
C GLY A 59 8.95 7.26 4.23
N PHE A 60 9.00 8.55 4.57
CA PHE A 60 8.59 9.64 3.67
C PHE A 60 9.51 9.80 2.46
N VAL A 61 10.82 9.65 2.65
CA VAL A 61 11.79 9.63 1.55
C VAL A 61 11.47 8.48 0.61
N MET A 62 11.20 7.29 1.13
CA MET A 62 10.91 6.14 0.27
C MET A 62 9.56 6.27 -0.44
N TRP A 63 8.55 6.86 0.20
CA TRP A 63 7.28 7.21 -0.43
C TRP A 63 7.47 8.24 -1.57
N SER A 64 8.32 9.25 -1.36
CA SER A 64 8.67 10.23 -2.40
C SER A 64 9.39 9.58 -3.59
N ILE A 65 10.32 8.66 -3.32
CA ILE A 65 11.01 7.88 -4.37
C ILE A 65 10.01 7.02 -5.15
N TRP A 66 9.09 6.34 -4.46
CA TRP A 66 8.01 5.59 -5.11
C TRP A 66 7.22 6.49 -6.05
N GLY A 67 6.76 7.66 -5.58
CA GLY A 67 5.97 8.57 -6.40
C GLY A 67 6.72 9.01 -7.66
N ALA A 68 8.01 9.38 -7.52
CA ALA A 68 8.84 9.78 -8.65
C ALA A 68 9.01 8.64 -9.68
N LEU A 69 9.31 7.42 -9.22
CA LEU A 69 9.46 6.26 -10.11
C LEU A 69 8.15 5.84 -10.76
N TYR A 70 7.06 5.85 -10.00
CA TYR A 70 5.73 5.43 -10.45
C TYR A 70 5.19 6.37 -11.53
N PHE A 71 5.12 7.67 -11.25
CA PHE A 71 4.65 8.64 -12.23
C PHE A 71 5.66 8.83 -13.38
N GLY A 72 6.96 8.71 -13.11
CA GLY A 72 8.00 8.73 -14.15
C GLY A 72 7.85 7.57 -15.15
N ALA A 73 7.67 6.35 -14.67
CA ALA A 73 7.43 5.17 -15.50
C ALA A 73 6.14 5.29 -16.32
N ALA A 74 5.07 5.81 -15.70
CA ALA A 74 3.81 6.04 -16.40
C ALA A 74 3.95 7.10 -17.50
N ALA A 75 4.71 8.18 -17.26
CA ALA A 75 4.89 9.26 -18.23
C ALA A 75 5.62 8.82 -19.51
N VAL A 76 6.49 7.81 -19.42
CA VAL A 76 7.20 7.26 -20.59
C VAL A 76 6.49 6.06 -21.23
N THR A 77 5.43 5.57 -20.59
CA THR A 77 4.67 4.39 -21.05
C THR A 77 3.36 4.83 -21.70
N GLN A 78 3.17 4.52 -22.98
CA GLN A 78 1.93 4.86 -23.68
C GLN A 78 0.85 3.79 -23.49
N PRO A 79 -0.36 4.14 -22.98
CA PRO A 79 -1.43 3.17 -22.71
C PRO A 79 -1.85 2.28 -23.89
N PRO A 80 -1.95 2.77 -25.14
CA PRO A 80 -2.32 1.91 -26.28
C PRO A 80 -1.33 0.77 -26.55
N ASN A 81 -0.07 0.93 -26.14
CA ASN A 81 0.99 -0.06 -26.33
C ASN A 81 1.14 -1.00 -25.12
N ALA A 82 0.39 -0.75 -24.04
CA ALA A 82 0.40 -1.57 -22.84
C ALA A 82 -0.50 -2.80 -23.00
N ARG A 83 0.02 -3.93 -22.52
CA ARG A 83 -0.62 -5.25 -22.58
C ARG A 83 -1.74 -5.33 -21.55
N THR A 84 -2.76 -6.12 -21.83
CA THR A 84 -3.76 -6.54 -20.83
C THR A 84 -3.54 -8.01 -20.52
N PHE A 85 -4.00 -8.46 -19.36
CA PHE A 85 -4.06 -9.87 -19.03
C PHE A 85 -5.51 -10.36 -19.07
N ASP A 86 -5.69 -11.61 -19.49
CA ASP A 86 -6.95 -12.34 -19.35
C ASP A 86 -7.02 -12.87 -17.92
N ASP A 87 -7.93 -12.32 -17.11
CA ASP A 87 -8.08 -12.68 -15.71
C ASP A 87 -9.52 -13.07 -15.39
N ALA A 88 -9.82 -14.33 -15.64
CA ALA A 88 -11.12 -14.93 -15.39
C ALA A 88 -11.53 -14.91 -13.90
N ILE A 89 -10.62 -14.66 -12.96
CA ILE A 89 -10.96 -14.48 -11.54
C ILE A 89 -11.48 -13.06 -11.34
N LEU A 90 -10.71 -12.06 -11.77
CA LEU A 90 -11.08 -10.65 -11.68
C LEU A 90 -12.44 -10.38 -12.34
N GLU A 91 -12.71 -10.98 -13.49
CA GLU A 91 -13.98 -10.83 -14.21
C GLU A 91 -15.20 -11.28 -13.41
N ARG A 92 -15.05 -12.26 -12.51
CA ARG A 92 -16.14 -12.79 -11.68
C ARG A 92 -16.33 -12.03 -10.37
N LEU A 93 -15.37 -11.18 -9.98
CA LEU A 93 -15.43 -10.44 -8.72
C LEU A 93 -16.19 -9.12 -8.91
N PRO A 94 -17.03 -8.72 -7.94
CA PRO A 94 -17.70 -7.43 -8.02
C PRO A 94 -16.70 -6.27 -7.85
N LEU A 95 -16.99 -5.13 -8.47
CA LEU A 95 -16.38 -3.87 -8.05
C LEU A 95 -16.96 -3.47 -6.69
N VAL A 96 -16.11 -3.24 -5.69
CA VAL A 96 -16.53 -2.89 -4.32
C VAL A 96 -15.84 -1.58 -3.89
N PRO A 97 -16.46 -0.41 -4.13
CA PRO A 97 -15.84 0.88 -3.85
C PRO A 97 -15.44 1.11 -2.39
N ALA A 98 -16.14 0.50 -1.42
CA ALA A 98 -15.80 0.57 0.00
C ALA A 98 -14.33 0.22 0.30
N PHE A 99 -13.73 -0.69 -0.48
CA PHE A 99 -12.33 -1.09 -0.33
C PHE A 99 -11.32 -0.02 -0.78
N ALA A 100 -11.75 1.07 -1.42
CA ALA A 100 -10.85 2.12 -1.89
C ALA A 100 -10.08 2.80 -0.74
N SER A 101 -10.68 2.92 0.45
CA SER A 101 -9.97 3.45 1.63
C SER A 101 -8.86 2.50 2.10
N VAL A 102 -9.10 1.17 2.04
CA VAL A 102 -8.08 0.16 2.35
C VAL A 102 -6.95 0.21 1.32
N TYR A 103 -7.29 0.36 0.03
CA TYR A 103 -6.34 0.49 -1.06
C TYR A 103 -5.38 1.67 -0.85
N VAL A 104 -5.92 2.87 -0.64
CA VAL A 104 -5.11 4.10 -0.42
C VAL A 104 -4.31 4.02 0.88
N GLY A 105 -4.79 3.24 1.86
CA GLY A 105 -4.09 3.00 3.13
C GLY A 105 -2.67 2.44 2.98
N VAL A 106 -2.31 1.87 1.83
CA VAL A 106 -0.94 1.38 1.58
C VAL A 106 0.12 2.48 1.72
N HIS A 107 -0.21 3.73 1.36
CA HIS A 107 0.77 4.81 1.36
C HIS A 107 1.30 5.05 2.77
N THR A 108 0.40 5.13 3.74
CA THR A 108 0.74 5.23 5.16
C THR A 108 1.29 3.91 5.70
N PHE A 109 0.70 2.78 5.33
CA PHE A 109 1.10 1.45 5.81
C PHE A 109 2.57 1.13 5.48
N SER A 110 3.04 1.50 4.28
CA SER A 110 4.42 1.26 3.82
C SER A 110 5.49 2.02 4.64
N MET A 111 5.09 3.08 5.35
CA MET A 111 5.97 3.89 6.19
C MET A 111 6.12 3.31 7.61
N ILE A 112 5.15 2.52 8.07
CA ILE A 112 5.10 1.99 9.45
C ILE A 112 6.35 1.18 9.82
N PRO A 113 6.86 0.26 8.98
CA PRO A 113 8.00 -0.59 9.35
C PRO A 113 9.26 0.20 9.70
N TYR A 114 9.44 1.41 9.16
CA TYR A 114 10.59 2.25 9.53
C TYR A 114 10.59 2.59 11.03
N CYS A 115 9.42 2.61 11.69
CA CYS A 115 9.31 2.82 13.13
C CYS A 115 9.55 1.55 13.98
N PHE A 116 9.50 0.35 13.39
CA PHE A 116 9.52 -0.93 14.13
C PHE A 116 10.69 -1.85 13.76
N VAL A 117 11.29 -1.67 12.59
CA VAL A 117 12.48 -2.41 12.17
C VAL A 117 13.66 -1.96 13.07
N PRO A 118 14.44 -2.90 13.64
CA PRO A 118 15.61 -2.57 14.44
C PRO A 118 16.62 -1.72 13.66
N HIS A 119 17.24 -0.76 14.35
CA HIS A 119 18.15 0.23 13.77
C HIS A 119 19.23 -0.43 12.88
N GLU A 120 19.83 -1.51 13.36
CA GLU A 120 20.89 -2.26 12.68
C GLU A 120 20.43 -2.94 11.38
N LYS A 121 19.12 -3.19 11.22
CA LYS A 121 18.52 -3.80 10.03
C LYS A 121 17.91 -2.78 9.08
N LEU A 122 17.74 -1.53 9.50
CA LEU A 122 16.95 -0.55 8.79
C LEU A 122 17.55 -0.15 7.43
N ARG A 123 18.88 -0.03 7.33
CA ARG A 123 19.53 0.20 6.03
C ARG A 123 19.24 -0.92 5.02
N ARG A 124 19.23 -2.18 5.48
CA ARG A 124 18.92 -3.32 4.61
C ARG A 124 17.45 -3.36 4.25
N TYR A 125 16.56 -3.07 5.20
CA TYR A 125 15.13 -2.93 4.94
C TYR A 125 14.87 -1.87 3.86
N ALA A 126 15.44 -0.67 4.02
CA ALA A 126 15.32 0.42 3.06
C ALA A 126 15.90 0.06 1.68
N LEU A 127 17.05 -0.64 1.65
CA LEU A 127 17.63 -1.15 0.40
C LEU A 127 16.69 -2.13 -0.30
N GLY A 128 16.12 -3.10 0.42
CA GLY A 128 15.18 -4.04 -0.18
C GLY A 128 13.93 -3.34 -0.71
N ASN A 129 13.41 -2.34 -0.01
CA ASN A 129 12.29 -1.53 -0.49
C ASN A 129 12.67 -0.76 -1.77
N LEU A 130 13.83 -0.11 -1.79
CA LEU A 130 14.35 0.56 -2.99
C LEU A 130 14.49 -0.39 -4.18
N LEU A 131 15.02 -1.61 -3.95
CA LEU A 131 15.14 -2.62 -5.00
C LEU A 131 13.78 -3.09 -5.50
N ILE A 132 12.75 -3.22 -4.64
CA ILE A 132 11.38 -3.52 -5.07
C ILE A 132 10.90 -2.44 -6.04
N LEU A 133 11.07 -1.17 -5.66
CA LEU A 133 10.63 -0.03 -6.46
C LEU A 133 11.37 0.04 -7.81
N LEU A 134 12.69 -0.13 -7.81
CA LEU A 134 13.51 -0.09 -9.02
C LEU A 134 13.18 -1.25 -9.96
N LEU A 135 13.06 -2.48 -9.46
CA LEU A 135 12.70 -3.63 -10.29
C LEU A 135 11.28 -3.46 -10.86
N SER A 136 10.33 -2.99 -10.05
CA SER A 136 8.97 -2.73 -10.53
C SER A 136 8.97 -1.66 -11.63
N ALA A 137 9.70 -0.55 -11.45
CA ALA A 137 9.82 0.50 -12.45
C ALA A 137 10.45 0.02 -13.76
N ILE A 138 11.49 -0.82 -13.69
CA ILE A 138 12.08 -1.46 -14.87
C ILE A 138 11.05 -2.31 -15.60
N VAL A 139 10.27 -3.12 -14.87
CA VAL A 139 9.22 -3.95 -15.48
C VAL A 139 8.11 -3.09 -16.08
N TRP A 140 7.63 -2.04 -15.42
CA TRP A 140 6.58 -1.17 -15.97
C TRP A 140 6.98 -0.54 -17.30
N VAL A 141 8.24 -0.14 -17.45
CA VAL A 141 8.74 0.47 -18.69
C VAL A 141 9.00 -0.58 -19.79
N THR A 142 9.55 -1.74 -19.44
CA THR A 142 9.95 -2.77 -20.42
C THR A 142 8.83 -3.75 -20.79
N LEU A 143 7.87 -3.92 -19.88
CA LEU A 143 6.69 -4.77 -19.98
C LEU A 143 5.48 -4.00 -19.44
N PRO A 144 4.99 -2.98 -20.18
CA PRO A 144 3.87 -2.20 -19.71
C PRO A 144 2.60 -3.04 -19.72
N VAL A 145 1.97 -3.16 -18.55
CA VAL A 145 0.70 -3.86 -18.37
C VAL A 145 -0.32 -2.86 -17.86
N ARG A 146 -1.48 -2.82 -18.52
CA ARG A 146 -2.59 -1.96 -18.15
C ARG A 146 -3.83 -2.75 -17.77
N LEU A 147 -4.67 -2.11 -16.96
CA LEU A 147 -6.00 -2.59 -16.63
C LEU A 147 -7.01 -1.46 -16.89
N ASP A 148 -8.00 -1.77 -17.71
CA ASP A 148 -9.10 -0.84 -18.00
C ASP A 148 -10.09 -0.84 -16.84
N ARG A 149 -10.24 0.33 -16.22
CA ARG A 149 -11.11 0.51 -15.06
C ARG A 149 -12.55 0.67 -15.52
N PRO A 150 -13.51 -0.13 -15.02
CA PRO A 150 -14.90 0.00 -15.42
C PRO A 150 -15.47 1.33 -14.92
N PRO A 151 -16.28 2.04 -15.72
CA PRO A 151 -17.03 3.17 -15.20
C PRO A 151 -18.04 2.68 -14.16
N PHE A 152 -18.29 3.49 -13.13
CA PHE A 152 -19.39 3.30 -12.20
C PHE A 152 -20.17 4.61 -12.07
N ALA A 153 -21.43 4.52 -11.66
CA ALA A 153 -22.35 5.66 -11.69
C ALA A 153 -21.79 6.84 -10.89
N ALA A 154 -21.78 8.03 -11.49
CA ALA A 154 -21.16 9.22 -10.90
C ALA A 154 -21.78 9.63 -9.55
N ASP A 155 -23.06 9.31 -9.38
CA ASP A 155 -23.88 9.52 -8.20
C ASP A 155 -23.80 8.38 -7.18
N THR A 156 -22.96 7.36 -7.39
CA THR A 156 -22.75 6.28 -6.41
C THR A 156 -22.34 6.91 -5.06
N PRO A 157 -23.16 6.76 -4.01
CA PRO A 157 -22.92 7.36 -2.71
C PRO A 157 -21.86 6.56 -1.93
N GLY A 158 -21.42 7.12 -0.80
CA GLY A 158 -20.47 6.48 0.10
C GLY A 158 -19.06 7.06 0.03
N PHE A 159 -18.32 6.90 1.12
CA PHE A 159 -16.95 7.37 1.24
C PHE A 159 -16.03 6.59 0.31
N GLY A 160 -16.18 5.27 0.23
CA GLY A 160 -15.41 4.42 -0.67
C GLY A 160 -15.56 4.81 -2.14
N ALA A 161 -16.80 5.06 -2.59
CA ALA A 161 -17.06 5.56 -3.94
C ALA A 161 -16.40 6.92 -4.23
N TRP A 162 -16.40 7.82 -3.24
CA TRP A 162 -15.71 9.10 -3.35
C TRP A 162 -14.18 8.94 -3.47
N VAL A 163 -13.57 8.10 -2.61
CA VAL A 163 -12.13 7.80 -2.70
C VAL A 163 -11.79 7.13 -4.03
N LEU A 164 -12.58 6.16 -4.47
CA LEU A 164 -12.35 5.43 -5.72
C LEU A 164 -12.34 6.35 -6.94
N ARG A 165 -13.22 7.37 -6.98
CA ARG A 165 -13.23 8.38 -8.05
C ARG A 165 -11.91 9.17 -8.09
N LEU A 166 -11.39 9.57 -6.93
CA LEU A 166 -10.10 10.27 -6.84
C LEU A 166 -8.95 9.38 -7.31
N VAL A 167 -8.95 8.11 -6.90
CA VAL A 167 -7.97 7.13 -7.37
C VAL A 167 -8.05 6.97 -8.89
N TYR A 168 -9.25 6.78 -9.45
CA TYR A 168 -9.43 6.59 -10.90
C TYR A 168 -8.98 7.81 -11.71
N ALA A 169 -9.11 9.01 -11.14
CA ALA A 169 -8.69 10.26 -11.78
C ALA A 169 -7.17 10.50 -11.72
N GLY A 170 -6.50 10.06 -10.65
CA GLY A 170 -5.09 10.38 -10.41
C GLY A 170 -4.09 9.25 -10.68
N ASP A 171 -4.55 7.99 -10.61
CA ASP A 171 -3.68 6.82 -10.70
C ASP A 171 -3.50 6.39 -12.17
N PRO A 172 -2.28 6.23 -12.70
CA PRO A 172 -2.07 5.72 -14.06
C PRO A 172 -2.63 4.31 -14.23
N THR A 173 -3.05 3.97 -15.45
CA THR A 173 -3.60 2.64 -15.76
C THR A 173 -2.54 1.64 -16.23
N THR A 174 -1.27 2.04 -16.41
CA THR A 174 -0.22 1.29 -17.14
C THR A 174 0.88 0.67 -16.29
N ASN A 175 0.84 0.89 -14.97
CA ASN A 175 1.83 0.36 -14.02
C ASN A 175 1.28 -0.86 -13.25
N CYS A 176 0.53 -1.74 -13.93
CA CYS A 176 -0.18 -2.82 -13.24
C CYS A 176 0.77 -3.94 -12.79
N PHE A 177 1.58 -4.51 -13.69
CA PHE A 177 2.42 -5.67 -13.38
C PHE A 177 3.89 -5.28 -13.18
N PRO A 178 4.55 -5.70 -12.09
CA PRO A 178 3.99 -6.24 -10.86
C PRO A 178 3.30 -5.14 -10.03
N SER A 179 2.40 -5.51 -9.13
CA SER A 179 1.73 -4.52 -8.28
C SER A 179 2.70 -3.95 -7.22
N ALA A 180 3.01 -2.65 -7.34
CA ALA A 180 3.74 -1.92 -6.30
C ALA A 180 2.99 -1.90 -4.96
N HIS A 181 1.66 -1.75 -5.00
CA HIS A 181 0.82 -1.75 -3.81
C HIS A 181 0.99 -3.07 -3.03
N CYS A 182 0.89 -4.21 -3.73
CA CYS A 182 1.00 -5.52 -3.10
C CYS A 182 2.44 -5.84 -2.67
N SER A 183 3.44 -5.41 -3.43
CA SER A 183 4.84 -5.63 -3.07
C SER A 183 5.24 -4.85 -1.82
N VAL A 184 4.94 -3.54 -1.74
CA VAL A 184 5.28 -2.74 -0.56
C VAL A 184 4.43 -3.13 0.65
N ALA A 185 3.17 -3.54 0.48
CA ALA A 185 2.34 -4.05 1.58
C ALA A 185 2.89 -5.37 2.13
N THR A 186 3.21 -6.32 1.25
CA THR A 186 3.81 -7.60 1.67
C THR A 186 5.15 -7.38 2.36
N TYR A 187 6.01 -6.53 1.79
CA TYR A 187 7.31 -6.21 2.34
C TYR A 187 7.20 -5.49 3.69
N ALA A 188 6.21 -4.60 3.84
CA ALA A 188 5.94 -3.94 5.10
C ALA A 188 5.55 -4.92 6.21
N ALA A 189 4.65 -5.89 5.94
CA ALA A 189 4.32 -6.93 6.89
C ALA A 189 5.55 -7.79 7.29
N ILE A 190 6.47 -8.05 6.35
CA ILE A 190 7.74 -8.72 6.65
C ILE A 190 8.63 -7.86 7.55
N GLY A 191 8.71 -6.55 7.30
CA GLY A 191 9.46 -5.60 8.14
C GLY A 191 8.93 -5.52 9.58
N MET A 192 7.64 -5.77 9.77
CA MET A 192 6.99 -5.75 11.09
C MET A 192 7.26 -6.99 11.95
N ARG A 193 8.09 -7.95 11.52
CA ARG A 193 8.40 -9.19 12.29
C ARG A 193 9.02 -8.94 13.66
N ALA A 194 9.71 -7.82 13.84
CA ALA A 194 10.31 -7.43 15.12
C ALA A 194 9.34 -6.66 16.03
N ALA A 195 8.16 -6.28 15.53
CA ALA A 195 7.17 -5.56 16.31
C ALA A 195 6.49 -6.48 17.35
N PRO A 196 5.88 -5.91 18.40
CA PRO A 196 5.02 -6.67 19.31
C PRO A 196 3.98 -7.50 18.54
N ARG A 197 3.71 -8.72 19.03
CA ARG A 197 2.86 -9.72 18.34
C ARG A 197 1.52 -9.15 17.81
N PRO A 198 0.77 -8.32 18.54
CA PRO A 198 -0.47 -7.75 18.02
C PRO A 198 -0.26 -6.88 16.77
N PHE A 199 0.79 -6.04 16.75
CA PHE A 199 1.11 -5.20 15.59
C PHE A 199 1.62 -6.01 14.41
N PHE A 200 2.39 -7.07 14.66
CA PHE A 200 2.79 -7.99 13.60
C PHE A 200 1.58 -8.68 12.96
N VAL A 201 0.68 -9.26 13.76
CA VAL A 201 -0.55 -9.90 13.25
C VAL A 201 -1.41 -8.90 12.48
N TRP A 202 -1.64 -7.71 13.05
CA TRP A 202 -2.36 -6.64 12.37
C TRP A 202 -1.72 -6.25 11.03
N SER A 203 -0.40 -6.20 10.95
CA SER A 203 0.31 -5.86 9.70
C SER A 203 0.11 -6.92 8.62
N VAL A 204 0.09 -8.21 8.99
CA VAL A 204 -0.17 -9.31 8.04
C VAL A 204 -1.61 -9.24 7.53
N VAL A 205 -2.59 -9.06 8.41
CA VAL A 205 -4.00 -8.90 8.04
C VAL A 205 -4.18 -7.68 7.13
N SER A 206 -3.52 -6.56 7.47
CA SER A 206 -3.58 -5.33 6.68
C SER A 206 -2.98 -5.50 5.29
N ALA A 207 -1.82 -6.17 5.18
CA ALA A 207 -1.20 -6.45 3.89
C ALA A 207 -2.10 -7.31 3.00
N VAL A 208 -2.72 -8.36 3.56
CA VAL A 208 -3.70 -9.18 2.82
C VAL A 208 -4.91 -8.36 2.40
N ALA A 209 -5.47 -7.54 3.30
CA ALA A 209 -6.60 -6.68 2.99
C ALA A 209 -6.27 -5.67 1.87
N ILE A 210 -5.06 -5.10 1.87
CA ILE A 210 -4.58 -4.23 0.80
C ILE A 210 -4.49 -5.01 -0.53
N CYS A 211 -3.88 -6.19 -0.55
CA CYS A 211 -3.80 -7.03 -1.75
C CYS A 211 -5.20 -7.42 -2.29
N VAL A 212 -6.17 -7.68 -1.41
CA VAL A 212 -7.56 -7.95 -1.84
C VAL A 212 -8.22 -6.68 -2.38
N SER A 213 -7.97 -5.54 -1.73
CA SER A 213 -8.55 -4.26 -2.14
C SER A 213 -8.14 -3.86 -3.54
N THR A 214 -6.92 -4.17 -3.99
CA THR A 214 -6.45 -3.83 -5.35
C THR A 214 -7.28 -4.51 -6.43
N VAL A 215 -7.73 -5.75 -6.18
CA VAL A 215 -8.56 -6.52 -7.11
C VAL A 215 -10.01 -6.01 -7.07
N LEU A 216 -10.57 -5.85 -5.86
CA LEU A 216 -11.95 -5.41 -5.67
C LEU A 216 -12.21 -3.97 -6.12
N THR A 217 -11.17 -3.14 -6.18
CA THR A 217 -11.24 -1.75 -6.70
C THR A 217 -10.84 -1.64 -8.17
N ARG A 218 -10.57 -2.77 -8.84
CA ARG A 218 -10.14 -2.85 -10.24
C ARG A 218 -8.88 -2.02 -10.52
N GLN A 219 -7.85 -2.21 -9.70
CA GLN A 219 -6.53 -1.60 -9.91
C GLN A 219 -5.52 -2.59 -10.47
N HIS A 220 -5.65 -3.85 -10.10
CA HIS A 220 -4.70 -4.90 -10.43
C HIS A 220 -5.39 -6.21 -10.77
N TYR A 221 -4.79 -6.96 -11.69
CA TYR A 221 -5.05 -8.37 -11.93
C TYR A 221 -4.50 -9.22 -10.77
N VAL A 222 -5.01 -10.44 -10.61
CA VAL A 222 -4.49 -11.41 -9.63
C VAL A 222 -3.02 -11.72 -9.90
N ALA A 223 -2.61 -11.79 -11.17
CA ALA A 223 -1.21 -11.98 -11.55
C ALA A 223 -0.30 -10.85 -11.03
N ASP A 224 -0.77 -9.60 -11.06
CA ASP A 224 -0.03 -8.44 -10.55
C ASP A 224 0.18 -8.53 -9.03
N VAL A 225 -0.87 -8.95 -8.31
CA VAL A 225 -0.85 -9.15 -6.86
C VAL A 225 0.19 -10.21 -6.49
N LEU A 226 0.16 -11.36 -7.18
CA LEU A 226 1.11 -12.44 -6.97
C LEU A 226 2.55 -12.01 -7.33
N GLY A 227 2.73 -11.33 -8.46
CA GLY A 227 4.03 -10.79 -8.87
C GLY A 227 4.61 -9.84 -7.83
N GLY A 228 3.77 -8.96 -7.27
CA GLY A 228 4.17 -8.06 -6.19
C GLY A 228 4.61 -8.81 -4.92
N ALA A 229 3.81 -9.77 -4.47
CA ALA A 229 4.14 -10.58 -3.28
C ALA A 229 5.41 -11.43 -3.46
N VAL A 230 5.63 -11.97 -4.66
CA VAL A 230 6.83 -12.75 -5.00
C VAL A 230 8.07 -11.85 -4.96
N ILE A 231 8.06 -10.69 -5.63
CA ILE A 231 9.21 -9.77 -5.63
C ILE A 231 9.55 -9.31 -4.22
N ALA A 232 8.53 -8.96 -3.41
CA ALA A 232 8.71 -8.58 -2.02
C ALA A 232 9.39 -9.69 -1.20
N SER A 233 8.92 -10.94 -1.36
CA SER A 233 9.45 -12.09 -0.63
C SER A 233 10.88 -12.42 -1.07
N LEU A 234 11.18 -12.38 -2.37
CA LEU A 234 12.52 -12.62 -2.91
C LEU A 234 13.52 -11.57 -2.43
N LEU A 235 13.15 -10.29 -2.43
CA LEU A 235 14.03 -9.22 -1.98
C LEU A 235 14.20 -9.18 -0.47
N ALA A 236 13.15 -9.49 0.30
CA ALA A 236 13.29 -9.73 1.74
C ALA A 236 14.25 -10.89 2.03
N TRP A 237 14.18 -11.97 1.25
CA TRP A 237 15.11 -13.07 1.36
C TRP A 237 16.53 -12.63 0.97
N ALA A 238 16.72 -11.99 -0.19
CA ALA A 238 18.04 -11.59 -0.68
C ALA A 238 18.75 -10.57 0.23
N THR A 239 17.99 -9.70 0.92
CA THR A 239 18.54 -8.67 1.81
C THR A 239 18.66 -9.13 3.27
N ARG A 240 18.30 -10.38 3.58
CA ARG A 240 18.44 -10.95 4.93
C ARG A 240 19.90 -11.07 5.32
N GLU A 241 20.18 -10.99 6.61
CA GLU A 241 21.49 -11.35 7.13
C GLU A 241 21.78 -12.82 6.83
N SER A 242 22.89 -13.09 6.15
CA SER A 242 23.47 -14.43 6.18
C SER A 242 23.93 -14.70 7.61
N PRO A 243 23.68 -15.89 8.18
CA PRO A 243 24.30 -16.28 9.43
C PRO A 243 25.82 -16.31 9.20
N ARG A 244 26.51 -15.23 9.57
CA ARG A 244 27.97 -15.20 9.60
C ARG A 244 28.37 -15.52 11.04
N GLY A 245 28.95 -16.70 11.28
CA GLY A 245 29.70 -17.00 12.50
C GLY A 245 29.15 -18.09 13.43
N ALA A 246 28.77 -19.26 12.90
CA ALA A 246 28.79 -20.51 13.68
C ALA A 246 29.94 -21.39 13.17
N THR A 247 31.16 -20.89 13.34
CA THR A 247 32.41 -21.65 13.22
C THR A 247 33.37 -21.12 14.26
#